data_AF-A0A0A3JTZ3-F1
#
_entry.id   AF-A0A0A3JTZ3-F1
#
_cell.length_a   1.000
_cell.length_b   1.000
_cell.length_c   1.000
_cell.angle_alpha   90.00
_cell.angle_beta   90.00
_cell.angle_gamma   90.00
#
_symmetry.space_group_name_H-M   'P 1'
#
loop_
_entity.id
_entity.type
_entity.pdbx_description
1 polymer ?
#
loop_
_entity_poly.entity_id
_entity_poly.type
_entity_poly.pdbx_seq_one_letter_code
_entity_poly.pdbx_strand_id
1 'polypeptide(L)'
;MKLGLFSYKSGSLFNCDGGSVLAYQIQKYNIHPESIRELIRKNILKNHKKHVRDSYIVLASEVEAYFEEKLTLNEKYANIDEVSQIIGCSKDTIRIYIKNGTVNDYIKGPNTSKFFINRSEIDRIREIYSQERIPLPKGYIFPEDVMELLDISLQSARETIKKHMKSAKKVTNGFNKMGYWIVLESEVIEYKQKQENDRFLPQTPGEFTTIDAVNKFKFEVDKITIPLNLTTTAKIYMEYARHKLANSEARSETLSKKTAYYIKTIKVLINHLPKCIKEMECQH
;
A
#
# COMPACT_ATOMS: atom_id res chain seq x y z
N MET A 1 -23.69 -24.86 -32.65
CA MET A 1 -22.32 -24.30 -32.56
C MET A 1 -22.39 -22.81 -32.79
N LYS A 2 -22.03 -21.98 -31.78
CA LYS A 2 -21.99 -20.52 -31.93
C LYS A 2 -20.56 -20.10 -32.24
N LEU A 3 -20.34 -19.53 -33.43
CA LEU A 3 -19.06 -18.95 -33.85
C LEU A 3 -19.20 -17.43 -33.78
N GLY A 4 -18.27 -16.74 -33.09
CA GLY A 4 -18.28 -15.28 -32.94
C GLY A 4 -17.31 -14.59 -33.89
N LEU A 5 -17.74 -13.51 -34.54
CA LEU A 5 -16.91 -12.69 -35.44
C LEU A 5 -16.04 -11.66 -34.69
N PHE A 6 -14.83 -11.38 -35.20
CA PHE A 6 -13.98 -10.28 -34.73
C PHE A 6 -13.54 -9.41 -35.91
N SER A 7 -13.69 -8.09 -35.81
CA SER A 7 -13.08 -7.09 -36.69
C SER A 7 -12.92 -5.80 -35.90
N TYR A 8 -11.77 -5.13 -35.96
CA TYR A 8 -11.65 -3.76 -35.47
C TYR A 8 -10.63 -2.95 -36.26
N LYS A 9 -11.16 -2.06 -37.11
CA LYS A 9 -10.60 -0.72 -37.31
C LYS A 9 -11.59 0.24 -36.67
N SER A 10 -11.12 1.00 -35.68
CA SER A 10 -11.79 2.19 -35.13
C SER A 10 -13.31 2.09 -34.94
N GLY A 11 -13.75 1.79 -33.71
CA GLY A 11 -15.02 2.29 -33.19
C GLY A 11 -16.31 1.67 -33.71
N SER A 12 -16.38 0.40 -34.12
CA SER A 12 -17.69 -0.20 -34.45
C SER A 12 -17.85 -1.67 -34.05
N LEU A 13 -18.92 -1.92 -33.28
CA LEU A 13 -19.56 -3.21 -33.02
C LEU A 13 -20.47 -3.53 -34.22
N PHE A 14 -20.27 -4.67 -34.88
CA PHE A 14 -21.25 -5.19 -35.84
C PHE A 14 -21.96 -6.42 -35.27
N ASN A 15 -23.30 -6.32 -35.24
CA ASN A 15 -24.23 -7.39 -34.91
C ASN A 15 -24.70 -8.08 -36.18
N CYS A 16 -24.49 -9.40 -36.24
CA CYS A 16 -25.34 -10.34 -36.96
C CYS A 16 -25.48 -11.58 -36.04
N ASP A 17 -26.63 -11.71 -35.36
CA ASP A 17 -27.15 -12.92 -34.69
C ASP A 17 -26.17 -13.81 -33.88
N GLY A 18 -25.35 -13.17 -33.04
CA GLY A 18 -24.42 -13.87 -32.15
C GLY A 18 -23.52 -12.93 -31.34
N GLY A 19 -24.10 -11.90 -30.72
CA GLY A 19 -23.40 -10.84 -29.99
C GLY A 19 -22.21 -11.31 -29.14
N SER A 20 -21.03 -10.84 -29.54
CA SER A 20 -19.94 -10.35 -28.68
C SER A 20 -19.39 -11.20 -27.53
N VAL A 21 -19.15 -12.50 -27.72
CA VAL A 21 -18.50 -13.28 -26.65
C VAL A 21 -17.09 -12.74 -26.33
N LEU A 22 -16.35 -12.28 -27.33
CA LEU A 22 -15.00 -11.70 -27.13
C LEU A 22 -15.01 -10.31 -26.47
N ALA A 23 -15.99 -9.44 -26.76
CA ALA A 23 -16.07 -8.13 -26.09
C ALA A 23 -16.50 -8.29 -24.63
N TYR A 24 -17.47 -9.19 -24.36
CA TYR A 24 -17.86 -9.55 -23.00
C TYR A 24 -16.69 -10.17 -22.24
N GLN A 25 -15.90 -11.06 -22.83
CA GLN A 25 -14.72 -11.67 -22.20
C GLN A 25 -13.57 -10.68 -21.98
N ILE A 26 -13.29 -9.79 -22.95
CA ILE A 26 -12.33 -8.69 -22.80
C ILE A 26 -12.71 -7.79 -21.64
N GLN A 27 -14.01 -7.50 -21.47
CA GLN A 27 -14.52 -6.69 -20.36
C GLN A 27 -14.55 -7.46 -19.03
N LYS A 28 -15.00 -8.72 -19.04
CA LYS A 28 -15.12 -9.61 -17.87
C LYS A 28 -13.76 -9.90 -17.23
N TYR A 29 -12.73 -10.06 -18.05
CA TYR A 29 -11.38 -10.41 -17.59
C TYR A 29 -10.36 -9.27 -17.76
N ASN A 30 -10.80 -8.09 -18.23
CA ASN A 30 -9.97 -6.90 -18.48
C ASN A 30 -8.70 -7.18 -19.32
N ILE A 31 -8.86 -7.90 -20.44
CA ILE A 31 -7.73 -8.39 -21.24
C ILE A 31 -7.50 -7.52 -22.46
N HIS A 32 -6.25 -7.14 -22.73
CA HIS A 32 -5.91 -6.44 -23.96
C HIS A 32 -6.06 -7.36 -25.19
N PRO A 33 -6.67 -6.92 -26.31
CA PRO A 33 -6.88 -7.75 -27.50
C PRO A 33 -5.60 -8.40 -28.06
N GLU A 34 -4.45 -7.74 -27.92
CA GLU A 34 -3.16 -8.28 -28.36
C GLU A 34 -2.76 -9.54 -27.58
N SER A 35 -3.16 -9.68 -26.31
CA SER A 35 -2.92 -10.89 -25.53
C SER A 35 -3.62 -12.11 -26.15
N ILE A 36 -4.82 -11.94 -26.71
CA ILE A 36 -5.53 -13.01 -27.41
C ILE A 36 -4.83 -13.35 -28.74
N ARG A 37 -4.37 -12.34 -29.49
CA ARG A 37 -3.56 -12.59 -30.69
C ARG A 37 -2.27 -13.34 -30.38
N GLU A 38 -1.62 -13.02 -29.27
CA GLU A 38 -0.41 -13.73 -28.83
C GLU A 38 -0.70 -15.20 -28.50
N LEU A 39 -1.83 -15.50 -27.85
CA LEU A 39 -2.26 -16.88 -27.57
C LEU A 39 -2.53 -17.68 -28.86
N ILE A 40 -3.10 -17.02 -29.87
CA ILE A 40 -3.29 -17.60 -31.21
C ILE A 40 -1.94 -17.86 -31.87
N ARG A 41 -1.01 -16.89 -31.87
CA ARG A 41 0.34 -17.06 -32.44
C ARG A 41 1.14 -18.16 -31.76
N LYS A 42 0.95 -18.36 -30.45
CA LYS A 42 1.56 -19.43 -29.66
C LYS A 42 0.84 -20.78 -29.80
N ASN A 43 -0.21 -20.85 -30.62
CA ASN A 43 -1.01 -22.06 -30.86
C ASN A 43 -1.65 -22.65 -29.58
N ILE A 44 -1.94 -21.78 -28.60
CA ILE A 44 -2.61 -22.14 -27.35
C ILE A 44 -4.13 -22.22 -27.59
N LEU A 45 -4.67 -21.24 -28.33
CA LEU A 45 -6.05 -21.23 -28.80
C LEU A 45 -6.11 -21.88 -30.19
N LYS A 46 -6.46 -23.16 -30.22
CA LYS A 46 -6.39 -24.01 -31.41
C LYS A 46 -7.58 -23.80 -32.34
N ASN A 47 -8.77 -23.51 -31.82
CA ASN A 47 -9.97 -23.32 -32.64
C ASN A 47 -10.14 -21.86 -33.03
N HIS A 48 -9.22 -21.39 -33.89
CA HIS A 48 -9.32 -20.07 -34.49
C HIS A 48 -9.43 -20.14 -36.02
N LYS A 49 -10.12 -19.17 -36.62
CA LYS A 49 -10.17 -18.96 -38.07
C LYS A 49 -9.77 -17.52 -38.38
N LYS A 50 -8.87 -17.33 -39.34
CA LYS A 50 -8.53 -15.98 -39.80
C LYS A 50 -9.76 -15.36 -40.44
N HIS A 51 -10.10 -14.16 -39.99
CA HIS A 51 -11.12 -13.31 -40.60
C HIS A 51 -10.44 -12.06 -41.17
N VAL A 52 -11.13 -11.30 -42.02
CA VAL A 52 -10.57 -10.26 -42.90
C VAL A 52 -9.57 -9.34 -42.17
N ARG A 53 -8.44 -9.00 -42.82
CA ARG A 53 -7.42 -8.02 -42.35
C ARG A 53 -7.06 -8.12 -40.85
N ASP A 54 -6.10 -8.99 -40.52
CA ASP A 54 -5.52 -9.16 -39.17
C ASP A 54 -6.52 -9.41 -38.02
N SER A 55 -7.68 -9.96 -38.35
CA SER A 55 -8.68 -10.38 -37.39
C SER A 55 -8.80 -11.90 -37.31
N TYR A 56 -9.24 -12.40 -36.16
CA TYR A 56 -9.37 -13.83 -35.89
C TYR A 56 -10.71 -14.11 -35.20
N ILE A 57 -11.40 -15.13 -35.68
CA ILE A 57 -12.56 -15.73 -35.04
C ILE A 57 -12.03 -16.81 -34.10
N VAL A 58 -12.38 -16.77 -32.82
CA VAL A 58 -11.99 -17.77 -31.83
C VAL A 58 -13.23 -18.30 -31.14
N LEU A 59 -13.19 -19.58 -30.76
CA LEU A 59 -14.27 -20.18 -29.98
C LEU A 59 -14.32 -19.59 -28.57
N ALA A 60 -15.45 -18.97 -28.24
CA ALA A 60 -15.79 -18.41 -26.94
C ALA A 60 -15.41 -19.29 -25.74
N SER A 61 -15.85 -20.55 -25.76
CA SER A 61 -15.67 -21.49 -24.65
C SER A 61 -14.21 -21.86 -24.43
N GLU A 62 -13.39 -21.84 -25.49
CA GLU A 62 -11.95 -22.11 -25.39
C GLU A 62 -11.22 -20.95 -24.71
N VAL A 63 -11.64 -19.71 -25.01
CA VAL A 63 -11.13 -18.50 -24.36
C VAL A 63 -11.52 -18.48 -22.87
N GLU A 64 -12.79 -18.75 -22.56
CA GLU A 64 -13.30 -18.84 -21.19
C GLU A 64 -12.56 -19.89 -20.36
N ALA A 65 -12.47 -21.12 -20.86
CA ALA A 65 -11.77 -22.20 -20.17
C ALA A 65 -10.30 -21.83 -19.87
N TYR A 66 -9.60 -21.22 -20.83
CA TYR A 66 -8.23 -20.77 -20.64
C TYR A 66 -8.08 -19.71 -19.53
N PHE A 67 -8.97 -18.70 -19.51
CA PHE A 67 -8.88 -17.64 -18.51
C PHE A 67 -9.37 -18.05 -17.13
N GLU A 68 -10.37 -18.93 -17.04
CA GLU A 68 -10.80 -19.54 -15.77
C GLU A 68 -9.71 -20.44 -15.18
N GLU A 69 -9.05 -21.26 -16.00
CA GLU A 69 -7.89 -22.05 -15.58
C GLU A 69 -6.75 -21.13 -15.09
N LYS A 70 -6.49 -20.03 -15.80
CA LYS A 70 -5.45 -19.07 -15.40
C LYS A 70 -5.78 -18.34 -14.10
N LEU A 71 -7.05 -17.98 -13.89
CA LEU A 71 -7.51 -17.33 -12.66
C LEU A 71 -7.39 -18.27 -11.46
N THR A 72 -7.90 -19.50 -11.58
CA THR A 72 -7.80 -20.51 -10.53
C THR A 72 -6.35 -20.82 -10.18
N LEU A 73 -5.44 -20.82 -11.17
CA LEU A 73 -4.01 -20.98 -10.93
C LEU A 73 -3.41 -19.79 -10.16
N ASN A 74 -3.80 -18.55 -10.47
CA ASN A 74 -3.33 -17.34 -9.77
C ASN A 74 -3.92 -17.18 -8.36
N GLU A 75 -5.11 -17.73 -8.12
CA GLU A 75 -5.71 -17.80 -6.79
C GLU A 75 -4.94 -18.77 -5.90
N LYS A 76 -4.61 -19.96 -6.43
CA LYS A 76 -3.94 -21.01 -5.66
C LYS A 76 -2.42 -20.82 -5.56
N TYR A 77 -1.79 -20.31 -6.61
CA TYR A 77 -0.35 -20.16 -6.70
C TYR A 77 0.05 -18.70 -6.94
N ALA A 78 1.13 -18.28 -6.28
CA ALA A 78 1.75 -16.99 -6.48
C ALA A 78 3.10 -17.15 -7.18
N ASN A 79 3.47 -16.21 -8.05
CA ASN A 79 4.80 -16.24 -8.65
C ASN A 79 5.88 -15.76 -7.65
N ILE A 80 7.16 -16.05 -7.93
CA ILE A 80 8.28 -15.62 -7.05
C ILE A 80 8.26 -14.11 -6.79
N ASP A 81 7.86 -13.30 -7.77
CA ASP A 81 7.87 -11.85 -7.63
C ASP A 81 6.84 -11.39 -6.60
N GLU A 82 5.62 -11.93 -6.69
CA GLU A 82 4.55 -11.73 -5.70
C GLU A 82 4.97 -12.23 -4.32
N VAL A 83 5.50 -13.45 -4.22
CA VAL A 83 5.97 -13.99 -2.92
C VAL A 83 7.09 -13.13 -2.33
N SER A 84 8.01 -12.63 -3.16
CA SER A 84 9.08 -11.73 -2.71
C SER A 84 8.56 -10.41 -2.16
N GLN A 85 7.45 -9.90 -2.71
CA GLN A 85 6.80 -8.69 -2.21
C GLN A 85 6.04 -8.96 -0.90
N ILE A 86 5.33 -10.09 -0.82
CA ILE A 86 4.52 -10.48 0.35
C ILE A 86 5.40 -10.76 1.58
N ILE A 87 6.57 -11.37 1.39
CA ILE A 87 7.50 -11.73 2.48
C ILE A 87 8.55 -10.65 2.71
N GLY A 88 8.82 -9.84 1.68
CA GLY A 88 9.85 -8.81 1.70
C GLY A 88 11.28 -9.31 1.51
N CYS A 89 11.46 -10.57 1.14
CA CYS A 89 12.78 -11.14 0.83
C CYS A 89 13.17 -10.94 -0.64
N SER A 90 14.41 -11.29 -1.00
CA SER A 90 14.84 -11.26 -2.40
C SER A 90 14.27 -12.46 -3.18
N LYS A 91 14.13 -12.29 -4.51
CA LYS A 91 13.74 -13.39 -5.41
C LYS A 91 14.72 -14.56 -5.34
N ASP A 92 16.01 -14.29 -5.12
CA ASP A 92 17.04 -15.31 -5.01
C ASP A 92 16.95 -16.09 -3.70
N THR A 93 16.57 -15.44 -2.60
CA THR A 93 16.30 -16.12 -1.33
C THR A 93 15.22 -17.18 -1.51
N ILE A 94 14.12 -16.83 -2.19
CA ILE A 94 13.02 -17.77 -2.48
C ILE A 94 13.51 -18.92 -3.36
N ARG A 95 14.33 -18.63 -4.38
CA ARG A 95 14.93 -19.68 -5.23
C ARG A 95 15.84 -20.61 -4.43
N ILE A 96 16.57 -20.09 -3.44
CA ILE A 96 17.40 -20.91 -2.55
C ILE A 96 16.51 -21.83 -1.71
N TYR A 97 15.42 -21.33 -1.12
CA TYR A 97 14.48 -22.17 -0.37
C TYR A 97 13.83 -23.26 -1.23
N ILE A 98 13.50 -22.96 -2.49
CA ILE A 98 13.02 -23.97 -3.45
C ILE A 98 14.11 -25.01 -3.73
N LYS A 99 15.35 -24.57 -4.02
CA LYS A 99 16.48 -25.47 -4.33
C LYS A 99 16.86 -26.36 -3.16
N ASN A 100 16.75 -25.85 -1.94
CA ASN A 100 17.10 -26.58 -0.72
C ASN A 100 15.98 -27.51 -0.25
N GLY A 101 14.84 -27.58 -0.95
CA GLY A 101 13.70 -28.42 -0.58
C GLY A 101 12.93 -27.91 0.65
N THR A 102 13.06 -26.62 0.96
CA THR A 102 12.34 -25.96 2.06
C THR A 102 10.89 -25.67 1.66
N VAL A 103 10.69 -25.32 0.38
CA VAL A 103 9.37 -25.14 -0.25
C VAL A 103 9.07 -26.37 -1.08
N ASN A 104 8.02 -27.09 -0.73
CA ASN A 104 7.72 -28.38 -1.33
C ASN A 104 6.58 -28.31 -2.35
N ASP A 105 5.61 -27.41 -2.15
CA ASP A 105 4.47 -27.25 -3.05
C ASP A 105 4.69 -26.07 -4.01
N TYR A 106 5.37 -26.37 -5.13
CA TYR A 106 5.57 -25.43 -6.21
C TYR A 106 5.44 -26.10 -7.59
N ILE A 107 4.98 -25.32 -8.56
CA ILE A 107 4.94 -25.70 -9.98
C ILE A 107 6.10 -25.01 -10.68
N LYS A 108 6.91 -25.81 -11.37
CA LYS A 108 7.96 -25.29 -12.26
C LYS A 108 7.35 -24.95 -13.61
N GLY A 109 7.46 -23.68 -14.00
CA GLY A 109 7.03 -23.22 -15.31
C GLY A 109 7.90 -23.79 -16.45
N PRO A 110 7.46 -23.62 -17.71
CA PRO A 110 8.19 -24.13 -18.88
C PRO A 110 9.58 -23.53 -19.05
N ASN A 111 9.82 -22.34 -18.49
CA ASN A 111 11.15 -21.74 -18.40
C ASN A 111 11.75 -22.00 -17.02
N THR A 112 13.03 -22.40 -16.97
CA THR A 112 13.78 -22.76 -15.75
C THR A 112 13.81 -21.69 -14.65
N SER A 113 13.41 -20.46 -14.95
CA SER A 113 13.38 -19.31 -14.03
C SER A 113 12.00 -18.96 -13.47
N LYS A 114 10.91 -19.56 -13.98
CA LYS A 114 9.55 -19.28 -13.52
C LYS A 114 9.08 -20.39 -12.58
N PHE A 115 8.86 -20.03 -11.32
CA PHE A 115 8.25 -20.91 -10.32
C PHE A 115 6.96 -20.27 -9.83
N PHE A 116 5.96 -21.11 -9.62
CA PHE A 116 4.69 -20.76 -9.01
C PHE A 116 4.58 -21.51 -7.68
N ILE A 117 4.51 -20.79 -6.58
CA ILE A 117 4.55 -21.32 -5.22
C ILE A 117 3.11 -21.35 -4.70
N ASN A 118 2.68 -22.45 -4.11
CA ASN A 118 1.35 -22.50 -3.51
C ASN A 118 1.24 -21.45 -2.41
N ARG A 119 0.14 -20.70 -2.39
CA ARG A 119 -0.05 -19.65 -1.37
C ARG A 119 0.01 -20.19 0.05
N SER A 120 -0.35 -21.45 0.28
CA SER A 120 -0.21 -22.09 1.60
C SER A 120 1.24 -22.19 2.10
N GLU A 121 2.23 -22.23 1.20
CA GLU A 121 3.64 -22.28 1.57
C GLU A 121 4.21 -20.89 1.91
N ILE A 122 3.50 -19.80 1.58
CA ILE A 122 4.00 -18.42 1.80
C ILE A 122 4.21 -18.15 3.29
N ASP A 123 3.27 -18.57 4.13
CA ASP A 123 3.37 -18.36 5.58
C ASP A 123 4.54 -19.15 6.18
N ARG A 124 4.78 -20.37 5.68
CA ARG A 124 5.95 -21.18 6.05
C ARG A 124 7.26 -20.51 5.65
N ILE A 125 7.35 -19.98 4.42
CA ILE A 125 8.53 -19.24 3.97
C ILE A 125 8.74 -18.00 4.84
N ARG A 126 7.66 -17.29 5.21
CA ARG A 126 7.72 -16.12 6.09
C ARG A 126 8.25 -16.48 7.47
N GLU A 127 7.80 -17.59 8.04
CA GLU A 127 8.24 -18.07 9.35
C GLU A 127 9.73 -18.41 9.34
N ILE A 128 10.17 -19.21 8.37
CA ILE A 128 11.59 -19.60 8.21
C ILE A 128 12.45 -18.35 8.00
N TYR A 129 12.01 -17.46 7.10
CA TYR A 129 12.71 -16.21 6.85
C TYR A 129 12.83 -15.35 8.11
N SER A 130 11.79 -15.32 8.95
CA SER A 130 11.80 -14.58 10.22
C SER A 130 12.76 -15.19 11.25
N GLN A 131 12.83 -16.53 11.32
CA GLN A 131 13.76 -17.25 12.22
C GLN A 131 15.22 -17.11 11.79
N GLU A 132 15.48 -17.00 10.48
CA GLU A 132 16.82 -16.79 9.91
C GLU A 132 17.27 -15.31 9.95
N ARG A 133 16.47 -14.40 10.51
CA ARG A 133 16.86 -12.99 10.65
C ARG A 133 18.00 -12.84 11.65
N ILE A 134 18.97 -11.99 11.29
CA ILE A 134 20.06 -11.61 12.20
C ILE A 134 19.44 -10.94 13.43
N PRO A 135 19.89 -11.28 14.67
CA PRO A 135 19.49 -10.54 15.85
C PRO A 135 19.84 -9.06 15.67
N LEU A 136 18.83 -8.20 15.68
CA LEU A 136 19.02 -6.77 15.52
C LEU A 136 19.57 -6.14 16.81
N PRO A 137 20.41 -5.09 16.70
CA PRO A 137 20.69 -4.25 17.85
C PRO A 137 19.39 -3.69 18.43
N LYS A 138 19.34 -3.53 19.75
CA LYS A 138 18.12 -3.09 20.45
C LYS A 138 17.56 -1.79 19.84
N GLY A 139 16.26 -1.83 19.50
CA GLY A 139 15.52 -0.69 18.94
C GLY A 139 15.67 -0.49 17.42
N TYR A 140 16.45 -1.34 16.74
CA TYR A 140 16.47 -1.36 15.27
C TYR A 140 15.38 -2.29 14.73
N ILE A 141 14.85 -1.94 13.57
CA ILE A 141 13.84 -2.69 12.83
C ILE A 141 14.22 -2.84 11.36
N PHE A 142 13.60 -3.82 10.68
CA PHE A 142 13.81 -4.10 9.27
C PHE A 142 12.92 -3.22 8.37
N PRO A 143 13.22 -3.14 7.05
CA PRO A 143 12.37 -2.42 6.11
C PRO A 143 10.93 -2.94 6.05
N GLU A 144 10.72 -4.22 6.34
CA GLU A 144 9.38 -4.82 6.39
C GLU A 144 8.56 -4.26 7.58
N ASP A 145 9.18 -4.03 8.73
CA ASP A 145 8.49 -3.46 9.88
C ASP A 145 8.21 -1.94 9.64
N VAL A 146 9.11 -1.26 8.93
CA VAL A 146 8.90 0.13 8.49
C VAL A 146 7.74 0.25 7.51
N MET A 147 7.60 -0.72 6.61
CA MET A 147 6.49 -0.81 5.66
C MET A 147 5.15 -0.83 6.40
N GLU A 148 5.03 -1.65 7.44
CA GLU A 148 3.84 -1.74 8.29
C GLU A 148 3.61 -0.46 9.09
N LEU A 149 4.66 0.12 9.70
CA LEU A 149 4.54 1.35 10.49
C LEU A 149 4.10 2.55 9.66
N LEU A 150 4.57 2.68 8.43
CA LEU A 150 4.29 3.82 7.55
C LEU A 150 3.13 3.57 6.57
N ASP A 151 2.59 2.35 6.49
CA ASP A 151 1.56 1.95 5.53
C ASP A 151 1.96 2.28 4.07
N ILE A 152 3.17 1.88 3.69
CA ILE A 152 3.75 2.13 2.36
C ILE A 152 4.22 0.82 1.71
N SER A 153 4.63 0.85 0.44
CA SER A 153 5.26 -0.33 -0.18
C SER A 153 6.65 -0.60 0.39
N LEU A 154 7.10 -1.86 0.36
CA LEU A 154 8.46 -2.22 0.81
C LEU A 154 9.56 -1.47 0.04
N GLN A 155 9.35 -1.23 -1.25
CA GLN A 155 10.30 -0.46 -2.06
C GLN A 155 10.38 0.98 -1.54
N SER A 156 9.23 1.59 -1.27
CA SER A 156 9.14 2.93 -0.66
C SER A 156 9.78 2.95 0.72
N ALA A 157 9.59 1.93 1.55
CA ALA A 157 10.23 1.82 2.86
C ALA A 157 11.76 1.78 2.74
N ARG A 158 12.31 0.96 1.83
CA ARG A 158 13.75 0.90 1.57
C ARG A 158 14.32 2.23 1.09
N GLU A 159 13.60 2.95 0.25
CA GLU A 159 14.01 4.27 -0.21
C GLU A 159 13.93 5.33 0.89
N THR A 160 12.87 5.28 1.71
CA THR A 160 12.67 6.19 2.85
C THR A 160 13.80 6.03 3.85
N ILE A 161 14.16 4.79 4.19
CA ILE A 161 15.29 4.49 5.09
C ILE A 161 16.58 5.12 4.55
N LYS A 162 16.88 4.94 3.26
CA LYS A 162 18.12 5.46 2.66
C LYS A 162 18.15 6.99 2.56
N LYS A 163 17.02 7.63 2.28
CA LYS A 163 16.96 9.08 1.99
C LYS A 163 16.74 9.93 3.23
N HIS A 164 15.97 9.42 4.20
CA HIS A 164 15.44 10.25 5.29
C HIS A 164 15.89 9.84 6.69
N MET A 165 16.45 8.63 6.85
CA MET A 165 16.81 8.12 8.17
C MET A 165 18.32 8.17 8.38
N LYS A 166 18.76 8.88 9.41
CA LYS A 166 20.17 9.06 9.78
C LYS A 166 20.73 7.83 10.48
N SER A 167 19.89 7.09 11.21
CA SER A 167 20.32 5.85 11.89
C SER A 167 20.43 4.65 10.95
N ALA A 168 20.17 4.84 9.66
CA ALA A 168 20.19 3.76 8.67
C ALA A 168 21.57 3.07 8.63
N LYS A 169 21.58 1.76 8.93
CA LYS A 169 22.78 0.92 8.91
C LYS A 169 22.59 -0.24 7.96
N LYS A 170 23.63 -0.56 7.20
CA LYS A 170 23.62 -1.75 6.35
C LYS A 170 24.16 -2.95 7.13
N VAL A 171 23.33 -3.97 7.30
CA VAL A 171 23.72 -5.25 7.90
C VAL A 171 23.68 -6.34 6.84
N THR A 172 24.73 -7.15 6.76
CA THR A 172 24.80 -8.28 5.85
C THR A 172 24.37 -9.55 6.56
N ASN A 173 23.37 -10.24 6.01
CA ASN A 173 23.01 -11.56 6.49
C ASN A 173 24.08 -12.57 6.02
N GLY A 174 24.69 -13.28 6.98
CA GLY A 174 25.74 -14.26 6.72
C GLY A 174 25.29 -15.40 5.82
N PHE A 175 23.99 -15.74 5.80
CA PHE A 175 23.45 -16.84 5.02
C PHE A 175 23.38 -16.56 3.52
N ASN A 176 22.94 -15.36 3.12
CA ASN A 176 22.72 -15.02 1.71
C ASN A 176 23.65 -13.91 1.19
N LYS A 177 24.58 -13.43 2.04
CA LYS A 177 25.46 -12.28 1.78
C LYS A 177 24.71 -11.01 1.32
N MET A 178 23.40 -10.95 1.49
CA MET A 178 22.60 -9.78 1.13
C MET A 178 22.67 -8.74 2.26
N GLY A 179 22.88 -7.49 1.86
CA GLY A 179 22.88 -6.35 2.75
C GLY A 179 21.49 -5.74 2.88
N TYR A 180 20.96 -5.74 4.09
CA TYR A 180 19.71 -5.09 4.48
C TYR A 180 20.01 -3.74 5.12
N TRP A 181 19.15 -2.75 4.88
CA TRP A 181 19.20 -1.49 5.62
C TRP A 181 18.26 -1.61 6.82
N ILE A 182 18.79 -1.44 8.01
CA ILE A 182 18.03 -1.40 9.27
C ILE A 182 18.02 0.03 9.80
N VAL A 183 17.01 0.38 10.58
CA VAL A 183 16.80 1.73 11.10
C VAL A 183 16.26 1.66 12.53
N LEU A 184 16.49 2.70 13.34
CA LEU A 184 15.84 2.82 14.64
C LEU A 184 14.33 3.01 14.47
N GLU A 185 13.55 2.23 15.21
CA GLU A 185 12.08 2.33 15.25
C GLU A 185 11.61 3.73 15.67
N SER A 186 12.28 4.33 16.66
CA SER A 186 11.97 5.68 17.14
C SER A 186 12.07 6.73 16.03
N GLU A 187 13.07 6.62 15.15
CA GLU A 187 13.25 7.57 14.04
C GLU A 187 12.14 7.41 12.99
N VAL A 188 11.66 6.20 12.76
CA VAL A 188 10.54 5.91 11.85
C VAL A 188 9.24 6.49 12.40
N ILE A 189 9.01 6.37 13.71
CA ILE A 189 7.86 6.98 14.39
C ILE A 189 7.93 8.51 14.29
N GLU A 190 9.09 9.11 14.55
CA GLU A 190 9.31 10.56 14.39
C GLU A 190 9.05 11.02 12.95
N TYR A 191 9.51 10.26 11.96
CA TYR A 191 9.27 10.54 10.55
C TYR A 191 7.79 10.47 10.19
N LYS A 192 7.05 9.46 10.68
CA LYS A 192 5.61 9.34 10.49
C LYS A 192 4.88 10.55 11.07
N GLN A 193 5.21 10.93 12.30
CA GLN A 193 4.64 12.10 12.96
C GLN A 193 4.94 13.38 12.17
N LYS A 194 6.15 13.52 11.62
CA LYS A 194 6.50 14.64 10.76
C LYS A 194 5.67 14.67 9.48
N GLN A 195 5.51 13.54 8.78
CA GLN A 195 4.66 13.48 7.58
C GLN A 195 3.20 13.81 7.89
N GLU A 196 2.66 13.32 9.00
CA GLU A 196 1.31 13.67 9.46
C GLU A 196 1.16 15.17 9.74
N ASN A 197 2.18 15.79 10.34
CA ASN A 197 2.21 17.24 10.60
C ASN A 197 2.34 18.07 9.31
N ASP A 198 3.09 17.54 8.33
CA ASP A 198 3.32 18.15 7.03
C ASP A 198 2.13 17.96 6.07
N ARG A 199 1.19 17.05 6.37
CA ARG A 199 -0.05 16.82 5.59
C ARG A 199 -0.96 18.06 5.51
N PHE A 200 -0.73 19.02 6.39
CA PHE A 200 -1.44 20.30 6.43
C PHE A 200 -0.55 21.48 6.04
N LEU A 201 0.61 21.24 5.43
CA LEU A 201 1.37 22.30 4.77
C LEU A 201 0.79 22.50 3.37
N PRO A 202 0.44 23.74 2.97
CA PRO A 202 -0.05 24.01 1.63
C PRO A 202 1.02 23.64 0.60
N GLN A 203 0.61 23.07 -0.53
CA GLN A 203 1.54 22.65 -1.60
C GLN A 203 2.34 23.83 -2.18
N THR A 204 1.82 25.04 -2.08
CA THR A 204 2.54 26.28 -2.40
C THR A 204 2.78 27.12 -1.13
N PRO A 205 3.98 27.69 -0.97
CA PRO A 205 4.25 28.65 0.10
C PRO A 205 3.31 29.86 -0.02
N GLY A 206 2.38 30.02 0.92
CA GLY A 206 1.42 31.13 0.94
C GLY A 206 -0.05 30.72 0.97
N GLU A 207 -0.39 29.45 0.72
CA GLU A 207 -1.77 28.98 0.55
C GLU A 207 -2.41 28.32 1.79
N PHE A 208 -1.79 28.37 2.98
CA PHE A 208 -2.38 27.73 4.17
C PHE A 208 -3.76 28.34 4.46
N THR A 209 -4.82 27.57 4.17
CA THR A 209 -6.20 28.05 4.19
C THR A 209 -6.84 27.88 5.56
N THR A 210 -8.03 28.48 5.74
CA THR A 210 -8.86 28.24 6.92
C THR A 210 -9.30 26.78 7.04
N ILE A 211 -9.45 26.07 5.93
CA ILE A 211 -9.77 24.64 5.90
C ILE A 211 -8.58 23.83 6.44
N ASP A 212 -7.36 24.12 5.97
CA ASP A 212 -6.14 23.45 6.45
C ASP A 212 -5.91 23.70 7.93
N ALA A 213 -6.13 24.94 8.38
CA ALA A 213 -6.06 25.33 9.78
C ALA A 213 -7.03 24.55 10.67
N VAL A 214 -8.29 24.43 10.26
CA VAL A 214 -9.32 23.68 11.00
C VAL A 214 -9.00 22.19 11.01
N ASN A 215 -8.57 21.62 9.88
CA ASN A 215 -8.24 20.20 9.79
C ASN A 215 -6.99 19.85 10.61
N LYS A 216 -5.95 20.68 10.56
CA LYS A 216 -4.76 20.56 11.40
C LYS A 216 -5.11 20.63 12.88
N PHE A 217 -5.96 21.58 13.28
CA PHE A 217 -6.43 21.70 14.66
C PHE A 217 -7.20 20.45 15.11
N LYS A 218 -8.15 19.97 14.30
CA LYS A 218 -8.91 18.74 14.61
C LYS A 218 -7.97 17.55 14.81
N PHE A 219 -7.10 17.32 13.84
CA PHE A 219 -6.16 16.20 13.85
C PHE A 219 -5.23 16.22 15.07
N GLU A 220 -4.68 17.38 15.43
CA GLU A 220 -3.77 17.50 16.58
C GLU A 220 -4.47 17.35 17.92
N VAL A 221 -5.75 17.73 18.02
CA VAL A 221 -6.52 17.61 19.26
C VAL A 221 -7.04 16.19 19.46
N ASP A 222 -7.36 15.45 18.40
CA ASP A 222 -7.77 14.04 18.50
C ASP A 222 -6.67 13.14 19.10
N LYS A 223 -5.40 13.56 19.02
CA LYS A 223 -4.25 12.90 19.66
C LYS A 223 -4.15 13.15 21.17
N ILE A 224 -4.92 14.10 21.72
CA ILE A 224 -4.83 14.50 23.13
C ILE A 224 -5.84 13.69 23.95
N THR A 225 -5.35 13.00 24.99
CA THR A 225 -6.23 12.36 25.97
C THR A 225 -6.83 13.40 26.91
N ILE A 226 -8.15 13.60 26.82
CA ILE A 226 -8.87 14.60 27.62
C ILE A 226 -9.39 13.94 28.91
N PRO A 227 -9.02 14.44 30.10
CA PRO A 227 -9.58 13.98 31.37
C PRO A 227 -11.10 14.16 31.43
N LEU A 228 -11.81 13.20 32.04
CA LEU A 228 -13.28 13.22 32.20
C LEU A 228 -13.80 14.51 32.87
N ASN A 229 -13.08 15.02 33.86
CA ASN A 229 -13.44 16.26 34.57
C ASN A 229 -13.27 17.53 33.72
N LEU A 230 -12.59 17.45 32.57
CA LEU A 230 -12.35 18.58 31.66
C LEU A 230 -13.04 18.43 30.31
N THR A 231 -13.83 17.38 30.09
CA THR A 231 -14.45 17.09 28.79
C THR A 231 -15.28 18.28 28.28
N THR A 232 -16.11 18.88 29.14
CA THR A 232 -16.95 20.04 28.77
C THR A 232 -16.10 21.26 28.44
N THR A 233 -15.12 21.58 29.28
CA THR A 233 -14.21 22.73 29.08
C THR A 233 -13.41 22.59 27.79
N ALA A 234 -12.84 21.41 27.56
CA ALA A 234 -12.11 21.10 26.34
C ALA A 234 -13.02 21.21 25.11
N LYS A 235 -14.25 20.70 25.18
CA LYS A 235 -15.24 20.80 24.09
C LYS A 235 -15.57 22.24 23.72
N ILE A 236 -15.87 23.08 24.69
CA ILE A 236 -16.16 24.51 24.47
C ILE A 236 -14.96 25.20 23.80
N TYR A 237 -13.74 24.93 24.31
CA TYR A 237 -12.54 25.49 23.73
C TYR A 237 -12.30 25.02 22.28
N MET A 238 -12.50 23.73 22.02
CA MET A 238 -12.37 23.14 20.67
C MET A 238 -13.35 23.78 19.69
N GLU A 239 -14.61 23.97 20.08
CA GLU A 239 -15.62 24.64 19.24
C GLU A 239 -15.25 26.10 18.98
N TYR A 240 -14.82 26.83 20.01
CA TYR A 240 -14.33 28.20 19.89
C TYR A 240 -13.14 28.31 18.91
N ALA A 241 -12.12 27.46 19.08
CA ALA A 241 -10.93 27.48 18.25
C ALA A 241 -11.25 27.15 16.79
N ARG A 242 -12.10 26.14 16.53
CA ARG A 242 -12.59 25.79 15.18
C ARG A 242 -13.31 26.97 14.53
N HIS A 243 -14.23 27.61 15.25
CA HIS A 243 -14.98 28.76 14.75
C HIS A 243 -14.06 29.94 14.43
N LYS A 244 -13.07 30.22 15.30
CA LYS A 244 -12.10 31.31 15.08
C LYS A 244 -11.14 31.04 13.93
N LEU A 245 -10.73 29.80 13.70
CA LEU A 245 -9.88 29.44 12.57
C LEU A 245 -10.66 29.45 11.25
N ALA A 246 -11.89 28.95 11.23
CA ALA A 246 -12.75 28.94 10.04
C ALA A 246 -13.06 30.35 9.52
N ASN A 247 -13.27 31.30 10.43
CA ASN A 247 -13.64 32.69 10.11
C ASN A 247 -12.45 33.67 10.14
N SER A 248 -11.20 33.18 10.09
CA SER A 248 -10.03 34.04 10.17
C SER A 248 -9.65 34.59 8.80
N GLU A 249 -9.59 35.92 8.67
CA GLU A 249 -9.08 36.62 7.48
C GLU A 249 -7.54 36.75 7.45
N ALA A 250 -6.85 36.09 8.40
CA ALA A 250 -5.40 36.18 8.51
C ALA A 250 -4.68 35.52 7.33
N ARG A 251 -3.56 36.12 6.90
CA ARG A 251 -2.66 35.53 5.91
C ARG A 251 -2.12 34.17 6.39
N SER A 252 -1.77 33.31 5.44
CA SER A 252 -1.34 31.91 5.67
C SER A 252 -0.34 31.71 6.81
N GLU A 253 0.73 32.50 6.86
CA GLU A 253 1.74 32.38 7.93
C GLU A 253 1.15 32.72 9.31
N THR A 254 0.35 33.78 9.40
CA THR A 254 -0.34 34.19 10.62
C THR A 254 -1.39 33.16 11.04
N LEU A 255 -2.11 32.58 10.07
CA LEU A 255 -3.10 31.55 10.31
C LEU A 255 -2.47 30.25 10.83
N SER A 256 -1.32 29.87 10.29
CA SER A 256 -0.51 28.74 10.78
C SER A 256 -0.05 28.97 12.23
N LYS A 257 0.46 30.17 12.53
CA LYS A 257 0.83 30.58 13.90
C LYS A 257 -0.37 30.54 14.86
N LYS A 258 -1.54 31.03 14.45
CA LYS A 258 -2.79 30.96 15.24
C LYS A 258 -3.21 29.52 15.52
N THR A 259 -3.11 28.65 14.51
CA THR A 259 -3.43 27.22 14.66
C THR A 259 -2.54 26.56 15.70
N ALA A 260 -1.22 26.78 15.61
CA ALA A 260 -0.26 26.27 16.58
C ALA A 260 -0.50 26.83 18.00
N TYR A 261 -0.87 28.11 18.10
CA TYR A 261 -1.22 28.75 19.36
C TYR A 261 -2.42 28.05 20.02
N TYR A 262 -3.52 27.83 19.28
CA TYR A 262 -4.70 27.18 19.85
C TYR A 262 -4.43 25.72 20.30
N ILE A 263 -3.63 24.97 19.53
CA ILE A 263 -3.20 23.61 19.93
C ILE A 263 -2.37 23.67 21.22
N LYS A 264 -1.45 24.64 21.34
CA LYS A 264 -0.64 24.80 22.56
C LYS A 264 -1.51 25.15 23.76
N THR A 265 -2.47 26.05 23.59
CA THR A 265 -3.36 26.48 24.66
C THR A 265 -4.20 25.33 25.20
N ILE A 266 -4.79 24.48 24.36
CA ILE A 266 -5.57 23.32 24.88
C ILE A 266 -4.68 22.32 25.64
N LYS A 267 -3.45 22.08 25.16
CA LYS A 267 -2.47 21.24 25.89
C LYS A 267 -2.15 21.82 27.27
N VAL A 268 -1.98 23.15 27.36
CA VAL A 268 -1.74 23.85 28.64
C VAL A 268 -2.98 23.76 29.55
N LEU A 269 -4.18 24.00 29.02
CA LEU A 269 -5.42 23.91 29.78
C LEU A 269 -5.57 22.52 30.41
N ILE A 270 -5.40 21.46 29.62
CA ILE A 270 -5.52 20.08 30.09
C ILE A 270 -4.47 19.73 31.15
N ASN A 271 -3.24 20.22 31.00
CA ASN A 271 -2.16 19.90 31.93
C ASN A 271 -2.24 20.66 33.26
N HIS A 272 -2.79 21.88 33.27
CA HIS A 272 -2.73 22.77 34.44
C HIS A 272 -4.06 22.91 35.18
N LEU A 273 -5.22 22.92 34.51
CA LEU A 273 -6.51 23.04 35.21
C LEU A 273 -6.75 21.98 36.29
N PRO A 274 -6.43 20.69 36.08
CA PRO A 274 -6.68 19.68 37.11
C PRO A 274 -5.88 19.92 38.39
N LYS A 275 -4.72 20.57 38.31
CA LYS A 275 -3.89 20.92 39.47
C LYS A 275 -4.51 22.08 40.24
N CYS A 276 -4.93 23.13 39.55
CA CYS A 276 -5.57 24.29 40.17
C CYS A 276 -6.89 23.94 40.86
N ILE A 277 -7.70 23.05 40.27
CA ILE A 277 -8.95 22.59 40.90
C ILE A 277 -8.67 21.87 42.23
N LYS A 278 -7.66 20.98 42.26
CA LYS A 278 -7.27 20.27 43.49
C LYS A 278 -6.71 21.20 44.58
N GLU A 279 -5.96 22.22 44.18
CA GLU A 279 -5.43 23.23 45.11
C GLU A 279 -6.55 24.07 45.73
N MET A 280 -7.64 24.33 45.01
CA MET A 280 -8.81 25.03 45.52
C MET A 280 -9.66 24.17 46.47
N GLU A 281 -9.77 22.86 46.22
CA GLU A 281 -10.49 21.93 47.10
C GLU A 281 -9.77 21.68 48.45
N CYS A 282 -8.44 21.79 48.50
CA CYS A 282 -7.65 21.62 49.73
C CYS A 282 -7.58 22.87 50.63
N GLN A 283 -8.19 23.99 50.22
CA GLN A 283 -8.22 25.25 50.99
C GLN A 283 -9.57 25.50 51.69
N HIS A 284 -10.50 24.55 51.62
CA HIS A 284 -11.77 24.52 52.34
C HIS A 284 -11.83 23.33 53.29
#